data_AF-A0A158HU98-F1
#
_entry.id   AF-A0A158HU98-F1
#
_cell.length_a   1.000
_cell.length_b   1.000
_cell.length_c   1.000
_cell.angle_alpha   90.00
_cell.angle_beta   90.00
_cell.angle_gamma   90.00
#
_symmetry.space_group_name_H-M   'P 1'
#
loop_
_entity.id
_entity.type
_entity.pdbx_description
1 polymer ?
#
loop_
_entity_poly.entity_id
_entity_poly.type
_entity_poly.pdbx_seq_one_letter_code
_entity_poly.pdbx_strand_id
1 'polypeptide(L)'
;MDWKKLIAGVAPTIAGLVTGPFAPLAMGATAALSNLLLGKADASDDELAAAVQNMTPEQQIAVKQLDMQWEKQRQDFLLAQGQQELDSDKLDTQNTADARARDIALASHGENWRADAAVVFVCLGLISCLLSLAFFRDRLPGEAVGIISTIAGIFGGCLKDYFNFEFGSSRESRQKDAVIANVATTPVTVDIKK
;
A
#
# COMPACT_ATOMS: atom_id res chain seq x y z
N MET A 1 -19.58 -18.64 -34.41
CA MET A 1 -19.88 -19.63 -33.34
C MET A 1 -19.03 -19.24 -32.15
N ASP A 2 -19.60 -19.17 -30.94
CA ASP A 2 -18.94 -18.56 -29.79
C ASP A 2 -17.93 -19.54 -29.16
N TRP A 3 -16.66 -19.51 -29.62
CA TRP A 3 -15.62 -20.45 -29.20
C TRP A 3 -15.39 -20.44 -27.68
N LYS A 4 -15.68 -19.29 -27.04
CA LYS A 4 -15.65 -19.09 -25.60
C LYS A 4 -16.61 -20.03 -24.85
N LYS A 5 -17.75 -20.39 -25.46
CA LYS A 5 -18.69 -21.38 -24.92
C LYS A 5 -18.23 -22.83 -25.15
N LEU A 6 -17.53 -23.10 -26.24
CA LEU A 6 -16.98 -24.43 -26.52
C LEU A 6 -15.85 -24.77 -25.55
N ILE A 7 -14.95 -23.82 -25.31
CA ILE A 7 -13.83 -24.04 -24.39
C ILE A 7 -14.28 -24.13 -22.93
N ALA A 8 -15.42 -23.53 -22.56
CA ALA A 8 -16.01 -23.69 -21.22
C ALA A 8 -16.31 -25.15 -20.84
N GLY A 9 -16.54 -26.03 -21.82
CA GLY A 9 -16.73 -27.47 -21.57
C GLY A 9 -15.45 -28.24 -21.25
N VAL A 10 -14.28 -27.71 -21.65
CA VAL A 10 -12.97 -28.37 -21.49
C VAL A 10 -12.11 -27.68 -20.42
N ALA A 11 -12.18 -26.34 -20.38
CA ALA A 11 -11.42 -25.45 -19.53
C ALA A 11 -12.33 -24.31 -19.00
N PRO A 12 -13.15 -24.61 -17.96
CA PRO A 12 -14.10 -23.65 -17.39
C PRO A 12 -13.43 -22.45 -16.73
N THR A 13 -12.25 -22.62 -16.13
CA THR A 13 -11.53 -21.54 -15.43
C THR A 13 -11.03 -20.52 -16.43
N ILE A 14 -10.39 -20.99 -17.51
CA ILE A 14 -9.92 -20.15 -18.59
C ILE A 14 -11.09 -19.47 -19.29
N ALA A 15 -12.19 -20.19 -19.57
CA ALA A 15 -13.39 -19.58 -20.14
C ALA A 15 -13.97 -18.48 -19.23
N GLY A 16 -13.99 -18.72 -17.92
CA GLY A 16 -14.42 -17.75 -16.91
C GLY A 16 -13.52 -16.52 -16.83
N LEU A 17 -12.21 -16.68 -17.02
CA LEU A 17 -11.26 -15.56 -17.10
C LEU A 17 -11.42 -14.75 -18.39
N VAL A 18 -11.68 -15.42 -19.52
CA VAL A 18 -11.85 -14.76 -20.84
C VAL A 18 -13.20 -14.04 -20.97
N THR A 19 -14.25 -14.54 -20.32
CA THR A 19 -15.62 -13.99 -20.41
C THR A 19 -16.06 -13.21 -19.18
N GLY A 20 -15.39 -13.38 -18.05
CA GLY A 20 -15.76 -12.79 -16.77
C GLY A 20 -15.26 -11.35 -16.58
N PRO A 21 -15.57 -10.74 -15.44
CA PRO A 21 -15.19 -9.36 -15.11
C PRO A 21 -13.68 -9.17 -14.91
N PHE A 22 -12.89 -10.24 -14.95
CA PHE A 22 -11.43 -10.24 -14.81
C PHE A 22 -10.72 -9.95 -16.14
N ALA A 23 -11.16 -8.93 -16.87
CA ALA A 23 -10.59 -8.52 -18.15
C ALA A 23 -9.04 -8.35 -18.15
N PRO A 24 -8.38 -7.89 -17.06
CA PRO A 24 -6.91 -7.83 -17.02
C PRO A 24 -6.22 -9.20 -17.10
N LEU A 25 -6.87 -10.26 -16.63
CA LEU A 25 -6.34 -11.64 -16.67
C LEU A 25 -6.78 -12.37 -17.95
N ALA A 26 -7.86 -11.91 -18.60
CA ALA A 26 -8.37 -12.47 -19.84
C ALA A 26 -7.29 -12.54 -20.94
N MET A 27 -6.47 -11.48 -21.09
CA MET A 27 -5.43 -11.44 -22.11
C MET A 27 -4.34 -12.50 -21.90
N GLY A 28 -3.95 -12.76 -20.65
CA GLY A 28 -2.98 -13.81 -20.34
C GLY A 28 -3.54 -15.20 -20.61
N ALA A 29 -4.84 -15.40 -20.32
CA ALA A 29 -5.52 -16.67 -20.53
C ALA A 29 -5.74 -16.96 -22.02
N THR A 30 -6.10 -15.95 -22.82
CA THR A 30 -6.18 -16.07 -24.29
C THR A 30 -4.81 -16.30 -24.92
N ALA A 31 -3.77 -15.61 -24.45
CA ALA A 31 -2.41 -15.79 -24.96
C ALA A 31 -1.84 -17.17 -24.64
N ALA A 32 -2.11 -17.71 -23.45
CA ALA A 32 -1.69 -19.06 -23.06
C ALA A 32 -2.39 -20.14 -23.91
N LEU A 33 -3.70 -19.99 -24.15
CA LEU A 33 -4.45 -20.85 -25.07
C LEU A 33 -3.94 -20.75 -26.51
N SER A 34 -3.72 -19.53 -26.99
CA SER A 34 -3.22 -19.27 -28.33
C SER A 34 -1.83 -19.89 -28.53
N ASN A 35 -0.94 -19.76 -27.55
CA ASN A 35 0.39 -20.36 -27.63
C ASN A 35 0.32 -21.90 -27.62
N LEU A 36 -0.60 -22.49 -26.85
CA LEU A 36 -0.77 -23.93 -26.77
C LEU A 36 -1.36 -24.52 -28.07
N LEU A 37 -2.31 -23.84 -28.69
CA LEU A 37 -3.04 -24.35 -29.86
C LEU A 37 -2.40 -23.95 -31.20
N LEU A 38 -1.81 -22.75 -31.27
CA LEU A 38 -1.33 -22.14 -32.51
C LEU A 38 0.17 -21.80 -32.48
N GLY A 39 0.84 -21.93 -31.33
CA GLY A 39 2.27 -21.60 -31.20
C GLY A 39 2.60 -20.10 -31.28
N LYS A 40 1.58 -19.24 -31.18
CA LYS A 40 1.71 -17.77 -31.18
C LYS A 40 0.89 -17.16 -30.07
N ALA A 41 1.37 -16.08 -29.44
CA ALA A 41 0.66 -15.43 -28.33
C ALA A 41 -0.51 -14.55 -28.80
N ASP A 42 -0.42 -13.98 -30.00
CA ASP A 42 -1.35 -12.95 -30.51
C ASP A 42 -2.23 -13.47 -31.66
N ALA A 43 -2.90 -14.61 -31.47
CA ALA A 43 -3.88 -15.06 -32.46
C ALA A 43 -5.15 -14.20 -32.42
N SER A 44 -5.79 -14.02 -33.58
CA SER A 44 -7.09 -13.36 -33.63
C SER A 44 -8.18 -14.27 -33.05
N ASP A 45 -9.30 -13.68 -32.60
CA ASP A 45 -10.46 -14.43 -32.09
C ASP A 45 -10.99 -15.46 -33.11
N ASP A 46 -10.86 -15.19 -34.41
CA ASP A 46 -11.28 -16.09 -35.48
C ASP A 46 -10.33 -17.29 -35.65
N GLU A 47 -9.02 -17.07 -35.51
CA GLU A 47 -8.01 -18.14 -35.55
C GLU A 47 -8.12 -19.05 -34.33
N LEU A 48 -8.34 -18.46 -33.15
CA LEU A 48 -8.62 -19.20 -31.92
C LEU A 48 -9.92 -20.01 -32.05
N ALA A 49 -10.97 -19.45 -32.64
CA ALA A 49 -12.22 -20.17 -32.87
C ALA A 49 -12.02 -21.40 -33.77
N ALA A 50 -11.24 -21.28 -34.84
CA ALA A 50 -10.94 -22.39 -35.74
C ALA A 50 -10.06 -23.46 -35.07
N ALA A 51 -9.10 -23.04 -34.24
CA ALA A 51 -8.23 -23.94 -33.48
C ALA A 51 -8.99 -24.72 -32.41
N VAL A 52 -9.89 -24.06 -31.68
CA VAL A 52 -10.73 -24.69 -30.64
C VAL A 52 -11.73 -25.68 -31.26
N GLN A 53 -12.26 -25.40 -32.46
CA GLN A 53 -13.18 -26.30 -33.15
C GLN A 53 -12.50 -27.57 -33.67
N ASN A 54 -11.24 -27.46 -34.12
CA ASN A 54 -10.51 -28.58 -34.74
C ASN A 54 -9.43 -29.17 -33.81
N MET A 55 -9.51 -28.90 -32.50
CA MET A 55 -8.47 -29.33 -31.58
C MET A 55 -8.43 -30.87 -31.45
N THR A 56 -7.22 -31.44 -31.44
CA THR A 56 -7.05 -32.88 -31.29
C THR A 56 -7.33 -33.34 -29.85
N PRO A 57 -7.62 -34.64 -29.60
CA PRO A 57 -7.79 -35.15 -28.25
C PRO A 57 -6.59 -34.89 -27.32
N GLU A 58 -5.37 -34.91 -27.86
CA GLU A 58 -4.15 -34.59 -27.13
C GLU A 58 -4.11 -33.10 -26.73
N GLN A 59 -4.55 -32.21 -27.63
CA GLN A 59 -4.69 -30.78 -27.33
C GLN A 59 -5.78 -30.52 -26.29
N GLN A 60 -6.87 -31.28 -26.27
CA GLN A 60 -7.90 -31.19 -25.21
C GLN A 60 -7.31 -31.50 -23.83
N ILE A 61 -6.47 -32.54 -23.73
CA ILE A 61 -5.81 -32.90 -22.48
C ILE A 61 -4.87 -31.79 -22.04
N ALA A 62 -4.08 -31.22 -22.96
CA ALA A 62 -3.16 -30.13 -22.66
C ALA A 62 -3.91 -28.86 -22.20
N VAL A 63 -5.02 -28.52 -22.87
CA VAL A 63 -5.89 -27.39 -22.47
C VAL A 63 -6.48 -27.62 -21.09
N LYS A 64 -6.89 -28.84 -20.75
CA LYS A 64 -7.38 -29.19 -19.42
C LYS A 64 -6.29 -29.11 -18.34
N GLN A 65 -5.06 -29.51 -18.66
CA GLN A 65 -3.91 -29.35 -17.78
C GLN A 65 -3.60 -27.87 -17.52
N LEU A 66 -3.66 -27.05 -18.57
CA LEU A 66 -3.55 -25.60 -18.43
C LEU A 66 -4.64 -25.05 -17.52
N ASP A 67 -5.91 -25.46 -17.70
CA ASP A 67 -7.02 -25.01 -16.84
C ASP A 67 -6.77 -25.33 -15.35
N MET A 68 -6.26 -26.53 -15.05
CA MET A 68 -5.91 -26.91 -13.67
C MET A 68 -4.78 -26.05 -13.08
N GLN A 69 -3.80 -25.63 -13.89
CA GLN A 69 -2.73 -24.74 -13.44
C GLN A 69 -3.27 -23.34 -13.11
N TRP A 70 -4.15 -22.82 -13.98
CA TRP A 70 -4.78 -21.53 -13.79
C TRP A 70 -5.75 -21.51 -12.60
N GLU A 71 -6.48 -22.61 -12.37
CA GLU A 71 -7.34 -22.75 -11.19
C GLU A 71 -6.53 -22.73 -9.91
N LYS A 72 -5.37 -23.42 -9.89
CA LYS A 72 -4.47 -23.37 -8.75
C LYS A 72 -3.95 -21.95 -8.51
N GLN A 73 -3.48 -21.27 -9.55
CA GLN A 73 -3.05 -19.87 -9.44
C GLN A 73 -4.15 -18.95 -8.93
N ARG A 74 -5.40 -19.16 -9.37
CA ARG A 74 -6.56 -18.40 -8.91
C ARG A 74 -6.82 -18.63 -7.43
N GLN A 75 -6.76 -19.88 -6.96
CA GLN A 75 -6.92 -20.21 -5.55
C GLN A 75 -5.78 -19.64 -4.70
N ASP A 76 -4.54 -19.77 -5.15
CA ASP A 76 -3.37 -19.22 -4.46
C ASP A 76 -3.48 -17.69 -4.33
N PHE A 77 -3.95 -17.00 -5.37
CA PHE A 77 -4.21 -15.57 -5.34
C PHE A 77 -5.31 -15.18 -4.34
N LEU A 78 -6.43 -15.91 -4.32
CA LEU A 78 -7.52 -15.67 -3.38
C LEU A 78 -7.09 -15.91 -1.92
N LEU A 79 -6.30 -16.95 -1.68
CA LEU A 79 -5.72 -17.24 -0.36
C LEU A 79 -4.75 -16.14 0.07
N ALA A 80 -3.89 -15.67 -0.83
CA ALA A 80 -2.96 -14.57 -0.55
C ALA A 80 -3.71 -13.27 -0.21
N GLN A 81 -4.77 -12.94 -0.95
CA GLN A 81 -5.63 -11.79 -0.61
C GLN A 81 -6.28 -11.95 0.77
N GLY A 82 -6.87 -13.11 1.06
CA GLY A 82 -7.49 -13.36 2.37
C GLY A 82 -6.49 -13.30 3.53
N GLN A 83 -5.25 -13.77 3.34
CA GLN A 83 -4.19 -13.65 4.34
C GLN A 83 -3.81 -12.19 4.59
N GLN A 84 -3.71 -11.39 3.52
CA GLN A 84 -3.41 -9.97 3.64
C GLN A 84 -4.48 -9.21 4.42
N GLU A 85 -5.77 -9.51 4.19
CA GLU A 85 -6.87 -8.93 4.96
C GLU A 85 -6.78 -9.31 6.45
N LEU A 86 -6.56 -10.59 6.76
CA LEU A 86 -6.40 -11.05 8.14
C LEU A 86 -5.21 -10.41 8.85
N ASP A 87 -4.09 -10.21 8.16
CA ASP A 87 -2.92 -9.57 8.73
C ASP A 87 -3.15 -8.07 8.94
N SER A 88 -3.93 -7.41 8.08
CA SER A 88 -4.35 -6.02 8.32
C SER A 88 -5.25 -5.87 9.55
N ASP A 89 -6.21 -6.77 9.74
CA ASP A 89 -7.08 -6.78 10.92
C ASP A 89 -6.29 -7.09 12.21
N LYS A 90 -5.31 -8.01 12.14
CA LYS A 90 -4.41 -8.27 13.26
C LYS A 90 -3.59 -7.03 13.63
N LEU A 91 -3.09 -6.28 12.65
CA LEU A 91 -2.35 -5.05 12.90
C LEU A 91 -3.23 -3.99 13.56
N ASP A 92 -4.48 -3.84 13.16
CA ASP A 92 -5.41 -2.88 13.74
C ASP A 92 -5.83 -3.23 15.17
N THR A 93 -6.04 -4.53 15.43
CA THR A 93 -6.30 -5.02 16.79
C THR A 93 -5.06 -4.90 17.69
N GLN A 94 -3.87 -5.17 17.17
CA GLN A 94 -2.60 -4.93 17.87
C GLN A 94 -2.38 -3.45 18.20
N ASN A 95 -2.64 -2.53 17.27
CA ASN A 95 -2.56 -1.09 17.54
C ASN A 95 -3.43 -0.68 18.74
N THR A 96 -4.65 -1.21 18.80
CA THR A 96 -5.58 -0.90 19.87
C THR A 96 -5.13 -1.52 21.20
N ALA A 97 -4.58 -2.74 21.15
CA ALA A 97 -4.01 -3.42 22.32
C ALA A 97 -2.76 -2.70 22.85
N ASP A 98 -1.86 -2.28 21.96
CA ASP A 98 -0.63 -1.54 22.28
C ASP A 98 -0.95 -0.16 22.85
N ALA A 99 -1.95 0.54 22.32
CA ALA A 99 -2.43 1.81 22.88
C ALA A 99 -2.90 1.63 24.33
N ARG A 100 -3.71 0.59 24.61
CA ARG A 100 -4.16 0.27 25.98
C ARG A 100 -2.99 -0.18 26.87
N ALA A 101 -2.05 -0.95 26.34
CA ALA A 101 -0.86 -1.38 27.07
C ALA A 101 0.05 -0.19 27.43
N ARG A 102 0.17 0.79 26.54
CA ARG A 102 0.86 2.06 26.79
C ARG A 102 0.20 2.84 27.92
N ASP A 103 -1.13 2.97 27.92
CA ASP A 103 -1.87 3.68 28.97
C ASP A 103 -1.70 3.00 30.34
N ILE A 104 -1.72 1.66 30.36
CA ILE A 104 -1.47 0.88 31.58
C ILE A 104 0.00 0.99 32.03
N ALA A 105 0.96 1.03 31.10
CA ALA A 105 2.39 1.21 31.39
C ALA A 105 2.69 2.60 31.96
N LEU A 106 2.08 3.65 31.39
CA LEU A 106 2.14 5.02 31.90
C LEU A 106 1.53 5.13 33.29
N ALA A 107 0.42 4.45 33.55
CA ALA A 107 -0.21 4.42 34.87
C ALA A 107 0.61 3.65 35.93
N SER A 108 1.51 2.73 35.53
CA SER A 108 2.24 1.84 36.45
C SER A 108 3.68 2.26 36.76
N HIS A 109 4.34 3.06 35.92
CA HIS A 109 5.74 3.45 36.11
C HIS A 109 5.97 4.85 36.69
N GLY A 110 4.90 5.56 37.07
CA GLY A 110 4.96 6.94 37.53
C GLY A 110 5.09 7.91 36.36
N GLU A 111 4.40 9.06 36.46
CA GLU A 111 4.36 10.09 35.43
C GLU A 111 5.76 10.40 34.88
N ASN A 112 5.85 10.58 33.55
CA ASN A 112 7.08 10.96 32.86
C ASN A 112 7.41 12.44 33.12
N TRP A 113 7.62 12.79 34.39
CA TRP A 113 7.85 14.14 34.89
C TRP A 113 8.93 14.90 34.10
N ARG A 114 9.96 14.19 33.60
CA ARG A 114 11.02 14.81 32.79
C ARG A 114 10.53 15.28 31.42
N ALA A 115 9.68 14.50 30.75
CA ALA A 115 9.12 14.86 29.46
C ALA A 115 8.06 15.95 29.62
N ASP A 116 7.21 15.84 30.63
CA ASP A 116 6.18 16.84 30.94
C ASP A 116 6.79 18.17 31.34
N ALA A 117 7.83 18.16 32.18
CA ALA A 117 8.57 19.37 32.54
C ALA A 117 9.18 20.06 31.31
N ALA A 118 9.78 19.31 30.39
CA ALA A 118 10.38 19.87 29.18
C ALA A 118 9.34 20.58 28.29
N VAL A 119 8.15 19.99 28.13
CA VAL A 119 7.04 20.59 27.36
C VAL A 119 6.53 21.86 28.05
N VAL A 120 6.38 21.83 29.37
CA VAL A 120 6.01 23.02 30.15
C VAL A 120 7.03 24.15 29.97
N PHE A 121 8.34 23.86 30.00
CA PHE A 121 9.38 24.86 29.77
C PHE A 121 9.36 25.42 28.34
N VAL A 122 9.12 24.57 27.33
CA VAL A 122 8.97 25.00 25.92
C VAL A 122 7.75 25.92 25.75
N CYS A 123 6.61 25.56 26.34
CA CYS A 123 5.40 26.40 26.33
C CYS A 123 5.64 27.75 27.02
N LEU A 124 6.25 27.75 28.20
CA LEU A 124 6.56 28.98 28.93
C LEU A 124 7.56 29.85 28.16
N GLY A 125 8.59 29.26 27.54
CA GLY A 125 9.56 29.96 26.71
C GLY A 125 8.93 30.61 25.48
N LEU A 126 8.04 29.89 24.79
CA LEU A 126 7.29 30.40 23.65
C LEU A 126 6.36 31.55 24.05
N ILE A 127 5.58 31.36 25.12
CA ILE A 127 4.67 32.39 25.65
C ILE A 127 5.48 33.63 26.07
N SER A 128 6.61 33.47 26.73
CA SER A 128 7.49 34.57 27.12
C SER A 128 8.01 35.36 25.90
N CYS A 129 8.43 34.66 24.83
CA CYS A 129 8.83 35.31 23.59
C CYS A 129 7.68 36.11 22.97
N LEU A 130 6.50 35.49 22.84
CA LEU A 130 5.31 36.13 22.27
C LEU A 130 4.84 37.34 23.08
N LEU A 131 4.84 37.24 24.41
CA LEU A 131 4.49 38.35 25.30
C LEU A 131 5.51 39.49 25.20
N SER A 132 6.80 39.17 25.12
CA SER A 132 7.87 40.16 24.95
C SER A 132 7.69 40.94 23.63
N LEU A 133 7.38 40.22 22.55
CA LEU A 133 7.04 40.80 21.25
C LEU A 133 5.74 41.59 21.27
N ALA A 134 4.72 41.18 22.04
CA ALA A 134 3.42 41.85 22.08
C ALA A 134 3.44 43.14 22.91
N PHE A 135 4.11 43.14 24.06
CA PHE A 135 4.10 44.26 25.01
C PHE A 135 5.26 45.25 24.81
N PHE A 136 6.39 44.81 24.25
CA PHE A 136 7.59 45.65 24.14
C PHE A 136 8.00 45.94 22.69
N ARG A 137 7.15 45.65 21.70
CA ARG A 137 7.43 45.85 20.26
C ARG A 137 7.96 47.24 19.95
N ASP A 138 7.35 48.26 20.53
CA ASP A 138 7.67 49.67 20.25
C ASP A 138 8.96 50.15 20.92
N ARG A 139 9.50 49.37 21.87
CA ARG A 139 10.74 49.67 22.61
C ARG A 139 11.91 48.79 22.21
N LEU A 140 11.69 47.77 21.38
CA LEU A 140 12.72 46.83 20.96
C LEU A 140 13.34 47.26 19.62
N PRO A 141 14.67 47.26 19.48
CA PRO A 141 15.31 47.45 18.18
C PRO A 141 14.94 46.30 17.25
N GLY A 142 14.81 46.59 15.94
CA GLY A 142 14.36 45.60 14.94
C GLY A 142 15.19 44.31 14.92
N GLU A 143 16.47 44.39 15.27
CA GLU A 143 17.37 43.24 15.39
C GLU A 143 17.00 42.31 16.56
N ALA A 144 16.60 42.86 17.71
CA ALA A 144 16.11 42.08 18.84
C ALA A 144 14.78 41.38 18.53
N VAL A 145 13.89 42.06 17.79
CA VAL A 145 12.62 41.48 17.31
C VAL A 145 12.88 40.27 16.40
N GLY A 146 13.88 40.35 15.51
CA GLY A 146 14.29 39.24 14.64
C GLY A 146 14.85 38.04 15.42
N ILE A 147 15.71 38.28 16.40
CA ILE A 147 16.28 37.21 17.25
C ILE A 147 15.17 36.52 18.05
N ILE A 148 14.29 37.28 18.72
CA ILE A 148 13.20 36.71 19.53
C ILE A 148 12.22 35.93 18.64
N SER A 149 11.92 36.43 17.43
CA SER A 149 11.04 35.72 16.48
C SER A 149 11.63 34.39 16.01
N THR A 150 12.95 34.33 15.81
CA THR A 150 13.66 33.09 15.45
C THR A 150 13.60 32.07 16.58
N ILE A 151 13.84 32.51 17.82
CA ILE A 151 13.77 31.66 19.01
C ILE A 151 12.32 31.15 19.23
N ALA A 152 11.32 32.02 19.05
CA ALA A 152 9.91 31.62 19.09
C ALA A 152 9.59 30.56 18.02
N GLY A 153 10.16 30.68 16.81
CA GLY A 153 10.02 29.68 15.75
C GLY A 153 10.60 28.31 16.14
N ILE A 154 11.77 28.29 16.79
CA ILE A 154 12.38 27.05 17.29
C ILE A 154 11.49 26.38 18.35
N PHE A 155 11.00 27.15 19.33
CA PHE A 155 10.07 26.61 20.33
C PHE A 155 8.76 26.09 19.71
N GLY A 156 8.23 26.79 18.70
CA GLY A 156 7.07 26.31 17.93
C GLY A 156 7.34 25.00 17.19
N GLY A 157 8.54 24.84 16.62
CA GLY A 157 9.00 23.60 16.00
C GLY A 157 9.07 22.44 17.00
N CYS A 158 9.70 22.64 18.16
CA CYS A 158 9.76 21.63 19.21
C CYS A 158 8.37 21.20 19.71
N LEU A 159 7.44 22.14 19.81
CA LEU A 159 6.06 21.84 20.21
C LEU A 159 5.35 21.00 19.14
N LYS A 160 5.54 21.32 17.86
CA LYS A 160 5.03 20.51 16.74
C LYS A 160 5.57 19.07 16.79
N ASP A 161 6.86 18.91 17.07
CA ASP A 161 7.46 17.57 17.17
C ASP A 161 6.90 16.77 18.34
N TYR A 162 6.64 17.42 19.47
CA TYR A 162 5.93 16.80 20.60
C TYR A 162 4.49 16.38 20.23
N PHE A 163 3.73 17.25 19.55
CA PHE A 163 2.39 16.88 19.06
C PHE A 163 2.42 15.72 18.06
N ASN A 164 3.43 15.68 17.18
CA ASN A 164 3.60 14.57 16.24
C ASN A 164 3.92 13.26 16.97
N PHE A 165 4.72 13.31 18.03
CA PHE A 165 5.05 12.16 18.86
C PHE A 165 3.82 11.63 19.61
N GLU A 166 3.05 12.51 20.26
CA GLU A 166 1.90 12.10 21.09
C GLU A 166 0.67 11.70 20.25
N PHE A 167 0.43 12.38 19.13
CA PHE A 167 -0.84 12.24 18.38
C PHE A 167 -0.74 11.55 17.01
N GLY A 168 0.42 11.30 16.41
CA GLY A 168 0.33 10.73 15.06
C GLY A 168 1.55 10.46 14.19
N SER A 169 2.71 10.06 14.71
CA SER A 169 3.79 9.57 13.83
C SER A 169 3.58 8.12 13.34
N SER A 170 2.77 7.31 14.05
CA SER A 170 2.66 5.86 13.80
C SER A 170 1.88 5.49 12.52
N ARG A 171 1.00 6.38 12.04
CA ARG A 171 0.27 6.18 10.76
C ARG A 171 1.12 6.62 9.58
N GLU A 172 1.83 7.73 9.72
CA GLU A 172 2.65 8.31 8.65
C GLU A 172 3.96 7.52 8.41
N SER A 173 4.58 6.93 9.46
CA SER A 173 5.75 6.06 9.29
C SER A 173 5.40 4.78 8.54
N ARG A 174 4.32 4.08 8.92
CA ARG A 174 3.87 2.85 8.23
C ARG A 174 3.49 3.12 6.78
N GLN A 175 2.89 4.27 6.50
CA GLN A 175 2.57 4.66 5.13
C GLN A 175 3.84 4.93 4.31
N LYS A 176 4.89 5.52 4.91
CA LYS A 176 6.21 5.67 4.27
C LYS A 176 6.88 4.31 4.07
N ASP A 177 6.86 3.42 5.05
CA ASP A 177 7.44 2.08 4.96
C ASP A 177 6.74 1.23 3.89
N ALA A 178 5.41 1.32 3.79
CA ALA A 178 4.62 0.66 2.75
C ALA A 178 4.90 1.23 1.35
N VAL A 179 5.06 2.55 1.22
CA VAL A 179 5.45 3.18 -0.05
C VAL A 179 6.88 2.78 -0.43
N ILE A 180 7.82 2.72 0.50
CA ILE A 180 9.20 2.29 0.27
C ILE A 180 9.24 0.82 -0.15
N ALA A 181 8.46 -0.06 0.49
CA ALA A 181 8.35 -1.47 0.12
C ALA A 181 7.79 -1.65 -1.31
N ASN A 182 6.82 -0.81 -1.70
CA ASN A 182 6.28 -0.80 -3.07
C ASN A 182 7.28 -0.26 -4.10
N VAL A 183 8.06 0.77 -3.76
CA VAL A 183 9.11 1.30 -4.64
C VAL A 183 10.27 0.31 -4.80
N ALA A 184 10.61 -0.45 -3.75
CA ALA A 184 11.64 -1.47 -3.79
C ALA A 184 11.25 -2.71 -4.63
N THR A 185 9.96 -2.94 -4.85
CA THR A 185 9.45 -4.10 -5.62
C THR A 185 9.08 -3.75 -7.06
N THR A 186 8.97 -2.48 -7.43
CA THR A 186 8.85 -2.05 -8.83
C THR A 186 10.18 -2.22 -9.58
N PRO A 187 10.29 -3.08 -10.61
CA PRO A 187 11.49 -3.17 -11.42
C PRO A 187 11.70 -1.84 -12.14
N VAL A 188 12.78 -1.13 -11.79
CA VAL A 188 13.21 0.09 -12.47
C VAL A 188 13.60 -0.27 -13.90
N THR A 189 12.69 -0.08 -14.84
CA THR A 189 12.98 -0.10 -16.27
C THR A 189 13.71 1.19 -16.60
N VAL A 190 15.05 1.12 -16.58
CA VAL A 190 15.90 2.20 -17.08
C VAL A 190 15.76 2.22 -18.60
N ASP A 191 14.89 3.09 -19.09
CA ASP A 191 14.79 3.43 -20.51
C ASP A 191 16.06 4.18 -20.93
N ILE A 192 17.09 3.44 -21.34
CA ILE A 192 18.27 4.02 -21.99
C ILE A 192 17.86 4.37 -23.42
N LYS A 193 17.42 5.62 -23.61
CA LYS A 193 17.26 6.20 -24.95
C LYS A 193 18.61 6.14 -25.68
N LYS A 194 18.61 5.39 -26.78
CA LYS A 194 19.65 5.33 -27.80
C LYS A 194 19.52 6.51 -28.76
#